data_AF-A0A3C0W076-F1
#
_entry.id   AF-A0A3C0W076-F1
#
_cell.length_a   1.000
_cell.length_b   1.000
_cell.length_c   1.000
_cell.angle_alpha   90.00
_cell.angle_beta   90.00
_cell.angle_gamma   90.00
#
_symmetry.space_group_name_H-M   'P 1'
#
loop_
_entity.id
_entity.type
_entity.pdbx_description
1 polymer ?
#
loop_
_entity_poly.entity_id
_entity_poly.type
_entity_poly.pdbx_seq_one_letter_code
_entity_poly.pdbx_strand_id
1 'polypeptide(L)'
;KIHYLEAYCRANSQTTDWSKHTVVGHKTRLVSRSADGSQLKLHCVVSDGVTVEHVITATHDEVDFRLTAHNPTNKRSEAHWAQPCIRVGKFTGTGADTTPDKYAYVKKSFIYLDGKRAMMPTQGWATEARYIPGQVWAGPGVPRADVNPRPLHPAVPSNGLIGCYSADGSMIFAT
;
A
#
# COMPACT_ATOMS: atom_id res chain seq x y z
N LYS A 1 -2.52 10.98 -10.27
CA LYS A 1 -1.99 11.45 -8.97
C LYS A 1 -1.53 10.25 -8.17
N ILE A 2 -0.26 10.19 -7.79
CA ILE A 2 0.28 9.20 -6.86
C ILE A 2 0.07 9.79 -5.46
N HIS A 3 -0.74 9.11 -4.65
CA HIS A 3 -1.04 9.52 -3.28
C HIS A 3 -0.24 8.58 -2.38
N TYR A 4 0.95 9.04 -1.98
CA TYR A 4 1.69 8.44 -0.89
C TYR A 4 0.84 8.45 0.39
N LEU A 5 0.88 7.34 1.14
CA LEU A 5 -0.02 6.95 2.24
C LEU A 5 -1.49 7.39 2.06
N GLU A 6 -2.32 6.51 1.52
CA GLU A 6 -3.71 6.83 1.15
C GLU A 6 -4.67 6.77 2.35
N ALA A 7 -4.39 5.92 3.35
CA ALA A 7 -5.33 5.69 4.43
C ALA A 7 -4.66 5.27 5.74
N TYR A 8 -5.27 5.71 6.85
CA TYR A 8 -5.15 5.09 8.17
C TYR A 8 -6.37 4.22 8.38
N CYS A 9 -6.19 3.02 8.92
CA CYS A 9 -7.20 1.98 8.91
C CYS A 9 -7.43 1.39 10.30
N ARG A 10 -8.69 1.06 10.60
CA ARG A 10 -9.10 0.40 11.83
C ARG A 10 -8.75 -1.09 11.85
N ALA A 11 -8.78 -1.69 13.02
CA ALA A 11 -8.76 -3.14 13.16
C ALA A 11 -10.05 -3.78 12.60
N ASN A 12 -10.00 -5.08 12.36
CA ASN A 12 -11.04 -5.91 11.76
C ASN A 12 -11.53 -5.39 10.40
N SER A 13 -10.62 -4.89 9.58
CA SER A 13 -10.95 -4.23 8.32
C SER A 13 -11.35 -5.17 7.19
N GLN A 14 -10.88 -6.42 7.18
CA GLN A 14 -10.90 -7.31 6.00
C GLN A 14 -12.29 -7.61 5.43
N THR A 15 -13.34 -7.58 6.25
CA THR A 15 -14.71 -7.88 5.81
C THR A 15 -15.64 -6.67 5.93
N THR A 16 -15.08 -5.52 6.32
CA THR A 16 -15.85 -4.32 6.63
C THR A 16 -15.89 -3.34 5.47
N ASP A 17 -16.81 -2.39 5.55
CA ASP A 17 -16.93 -1.34 4.55
C ASP A 17 -15.77 -0.35 4.62
N TRP A 18 -15.17 -0.09 3.45
CA TRP A 18 -14.01 0.77 3.33
C TRP A 18 -14.28 2.17 3.87
N SER A 19 -15.38 2.79 3.45
CA SER A 19 -15.70 4.18 3.77
C SER A 19 -16.44 4.34 5.09
N LYS A 20 -17.25 3.34 5.49
CA LYS A 20 -18.05 3.43 6.72
C LYS A 20 -17.29 2.98 7.97
N HIS A 21 -16.35 2.04 7.84
CA HIS A 21 -15.62 1.48 8.99
C HIS A 21 -14.10 1.50 8.82
N THR A 22 -13.56 0.98 7.71
CA THR A 22 -12.11 0.73 7.59
C THR A 22 -11.29 1.99 7.77
N VAL A 23 -11.59 3.08 7.04
CA VAL A 23 -10.72 4.25 7.04
C VAL A 23 -11.01 5.22 8.19
N VAL A 24 -9.94 5.73 8.79
CA VAL A 24 -9.98 6.90 9.69
C VAL A 24 -9.63 8.13 8.86
N GLY A 25 -10.45 9.17 8.99
CA GLY A 25 -10.20 10.45 8.31
C GLY A 25 -8.86 11.05 8.73
N HIS A 26 -8.25 11.84 7.86
CA HIS A 26 -7.01 12.54 8.17
C HIS A 26 -6.85 13.77 7.28
N LYS A 27 -5.96 14.68 7.69
CA LYS A 27 -5.57 15.86 6.92
C LYS A 27 -4.05 15.97 6.88
N THR A 28 -3.50 15.93 5.68
CA THR A 28 -2.06 16.07 5.43
C THR A 28 -1.74 17.44 4.87
N ARG A 29 -0.69 18.09 5.38
CA ARG A 29 -0.13 19.32 4.83
C ARG A 29 1.36 19.17 4.54
N LEU A 30 1.83 19.85 3.50
CA LEU A 30 3.26 20.02 3.25
C LEU A 30 3.86 20.92 4.33
N VAL A 31 4.94 20.48 4.96
CA VAL A 31 5.73 21.27 5.92
C VAL A 31 6.87 21.96 5.17
N SER A 32 7.64 21.20 4.42
CA SER A 32 8.75 21.72 3.63
C SER A 32 9.08 20.80 2.47
N ARG A 33 9.74 21.38 1.46
CA ARG A 33 10.36 20.67 0.34
C ARG A 33 11.79 21.19 0.21
N SER A 34 12.74 20.26 0.02
CA SER A 34 14.14 20.58 -0.31
C SER A 34 14.25 21.31 -1.65
N ALA A 35 15.29 22.13 -1.83
CA ALA A 35 15.45 22.96 -3.02
C ALA A 35 15.58 22.14 -4.32
N ASP A 36 16.29 21.00 -4.25
CA ASP A 36 16.42 20.02 -5.33
C ASP A 36 15.17 19.13 -5.50
N GLY A 37 14.26 19.17 -4.53
CA GLY A 37 13.04 18.37 -4.50
C GLY A 37 13.22 16.90 -4.15
N SER A 38 14.42 16.48 -3.71
CA SER A 38 14.71 15.09 -3.33
C SER A 38 13.98 14.68 -2.04
N GLN A 39 13.70 15.63 -1.16
CA GLN A 39 13.02 15.41 0.11
C GLN A 39 11.72 16.22 0.28
N LEU A 40 10.69 15.56 0.80
CA LEU A 40 9.45 16.15 1.31
C LEU A 40 9.27 15.87 2.80
N LYS A 41 8.83 16.90 3.55
CA LYS A 41 8.34 16.74 4.92
C LYS A 41 6.84 17.04 4.96
N LEU A 42 6.05 16.09 5.45
CA LEU A 42 4.60 16.24 5.58
C LEU A 42 4.20 16.07 7.04
N HIS A 43 3.20 16.84 7.46
CA HIS A 43 2.55 16.66 8.75
C HIS A 43 1.10 16.26 8.52
N CYS A 44 0.69 15.17 9.15
CA CYS A 44 -0.64 14.61 9.05
C CYS A 44 -1.33 14.59 10.42
N VAL A 45 -2.60 14.97 10.44
CA VAL A 45 -3.46 14.85 11.62
C VAL A 45 -4.57 13.86 11.30
N VAL A 46 -4.58 12.74 12.01
CA VAL A 46 -5.64 11.73 11.96
C VAL A 46 -6.85 12.26 12.75
N SER A 47 -8.06 11.96 12.31
CA SER A 47 -9.31 12.47 12.90
C SER A 47 -9.50 12.07 14.37
N ASP A 48 -8.80 11.05 14.85
CA ASP A 48 -8.81 10.64 16.27
C ASP A 48 -7.77 11.37 17.13
N GLY A 49 -7.01 12.29 16.54
CA GLY A 49 -6.06 13.17 17.22
C GLY A 49 -4.59 12.73 17.11
N VAL A 50 -4.30 11.55 16.53
CA VAL A 50 -2.90 11.17 16.25
C VAL A 50 -2.28 12.12 15.24
N THR A 51 -1.05 12.52 15.51
CA THR A 51 -0.20 13.29 14.59
C THR A 51 0.84 12.37 13.99
N VAL A 52 1.12 12.54 12.70
CA VAL A 52 2.13 11.74 11.98
C VAL A 52 3.01 12.66 11.16
N GLU A 53 4.31 12.63 11.45
CA GLU A 53 5.33 13.28 10.65
C GLU A 53 5.86 12.30 9.61
N HIS A 54 5.97 12.77 8.37
CA HIS A 54 6.51 12.00 7.25
C HIS A 54 7.77 12.68 6.73
N VAL A 55 8.85 11.93 6.56
CA VAL A 55 10.02 12.32 5.78
C VAL A 55 10.12 11.36 4.61
N ILE A 56 9.94 11.90 3.41
CA ILE A 56 10.02 11.16 2.15
C ILE A 56 11.28 11.60 1.45
N THR A 57 12.20 10.68 1.15
CA THR A 57 13.44 10.99 0.45
C THR A 57 13.56 10.11 -0.78
N ALA A 58 13.67 10.74 -1.95
CA ALA A 58 13.97 10.07 -3.20
C ALA A 58 15.46 10.15 -3.49
N THR A 59 16.06 9.02 -3.85
CA THR A 59 17.42 8.93 -4.37
C THR A 59 17.38 8.49 -5.84
N HIS A 60 18.49 7.99 -6.37
CA HIS A 60 18.56 7.51 -7.75
C HIS A 60 17.65 6.29 -8.01
N ASP A 61 17.59 5.35 -7.07
CA ASP A 61 16.95 4.03 -7.22
C ASP A 61 15.99 3.66 -6.08
N GLU A 62 15.80 4.55 -5.10
CA GLU A 62 14.97 4.30 -3.93
C GLU A 62 14.07 5.50 -3.60
N VAL A 63 12.93 5.22 -2.97
CA VAL A 63 12.19 6.22 -2.20
C VAL A 63 12.03 5.71 -0.76
N ASP A 64 12.71 6.37 0.17
CA ASP A 64 12.64 6.09 1.61
C ASP A 64 11.45 6.84 2.23
N PHE A 65 10.73 6.15 3.11
CA PHE A 65 9.55 6.65 3.78
C PHE A 65 9.68 6.46 5.28
N ARG A 66 10.01 7.53 6.00
CA ARG A 66 10.09 7.53 7.46
C ARG A 66 8.87 8.20 8.06
N LEU A 67 8.18 7.46 8.92
CA LEU A 67 7.00 7.95 9.63
C LEU A 67 7.25 7.95 11.13
N THR A 68 6.81 9.01 11.80
CA THR A 68 6.78 9.07 13.27
C THR A 68 5.37 9.45 13.69
N ALA A 69 4.66 8.50 14.31
CA ALA A 69 3.34 8.72 14.84
C ALA A 69 3.42 9.07 16.34
N HIS A 70 2.69 10.11 16.73
CA HIS A 70 2.54 10.53 18.12
C HIS A 70 1.07 10.70 18.45
N ASN A 71 0.62 10.07 19.54
CA ASN A 71 -0.72 10.24 20.09
C ASN A 71 -0.66 11.21 21.28
N PRO A 72 -0.98 12.50 21.09
CA PRO A 72 -0.99 13.49 22.17
C PRO A 72 -2.25 13.42 23.03
N THR A 73 -3.21 12.55 22.70
CA THR A 73 -4.50 12.46 23.38
C THR A 73 -4.45 11.49 24.57
N ASN A 74 -5.47 11.53 25.42
CA ASN A 74 -5.68 10.54 26.48
C ASN A 74 -6.53 9.34 26.04
N LYS A 75 -6.78 9.19 24.74
CA LYS A 75 -7.58 8.10 24.18
C LYS A 75 -6.70 7.20 23.32
N ARG A 76 -6.98 5.90 23.34
CA ARG A 76 -6.37 4.96 22.41
C ARG A 76 -6.81 5.32 20.99
N SER A 77 -5.85 5.41 20.07
CA SER A 77 -6.13 5.60 18.64
C SER A 77 -6.78 4.36 18.04
N GLU A 78 -7.71 4.59 17.11
CA GLU A 78 -8.32 3.52 16.32
C GLU A 78 -7.54 3.23 15.03
N ALA A 79 -6.59 4.09 14.65
CA ALA A 79 -5.69 3.84 13.54
C ALA A 79 -4.72 2.70 13.91
N HIS A 80 -4.99 1.52 13.37
CA HIS A 80 -4.28 0.28 13.69
C HIS A 80 -3.21 -0.07 12.64
N TRP A 81 -3.45 0.27 11.38
CA TRP A 81 -2.49 0.11 10.29
C TRP A 81 -2.71 1.23 9.27
N ALA A 82 -1.80 1.35 8.29
CA ALA A 82 -1.92 2.33 7.24
C ALA A 82 -1.59 1.72 5.87
N GLN A 83 -2.20 2.23 4.81
CA GLN A 83 -2.04 1.72 3.47
C GLN A 83 -1.36 2.75 2.54
N PRO A 84 -0.20 2.44 1.94
CA PRO A 84 0.27 3.15 0.77
C PRO A 84 -0.52 2.73 -0.48
N CYS A 85 -0.80 3.69 -1.39
CA CYS A 85 -1.49 3.41 -2.65
C CYS A 85 -0.62 3.73 -3.85
N ILE A 86 0.23 2.77 -4.20
CA ILE A 86 1.13 2.88 -5.34
C ILE A 86 0.42 2.33 -6.58
N ARG A 87 0.34 3.16 -7.63
CA ARG A 87 -0.29 2.77 -8.90
C ARG A 87 0.78 2.36 -9.91
N VAL A 88 0.84 1.06 -10.20
CA VAL A 88 1.89 0.49 -11.07
C VAL A 88 1.48 0.34 -12.54
N GLY A 89 0.21 0.55 -12.90
CA GLY A 89 -0.28 0.29 -14.27
C GLY A 89 0.52 0.99 -15.37
N LYS A 90 0.90 2.27 -15.20
CA LYS A 90 1.76 2.96 -16.19
C LYS A 90 3.17 2.38 -16.22
N PHE A 91 3.75 2.08 -15.05
CA PHE A 91 5.08 1.49 -14.94
C PHE A 91 5.18 0.14 -15.66
N THR A 92 4.16 -0.71 -15.53
CA THR A 92 4.08 -2.02 -16.18
C THR A 92 3.73 -1.95 -17.68
N GLY A 93 3.41 -0.76 -18.21
CA GLY A 93 2.94 -0.58 -19.59
C GLY A 93 1.48 -1.02 -19.81
N THR A 94 0.69 -1.10 -18.75
CA THR A 94 -0.71 -1.55 -18.75
C THR A 94 -1.61 -0.50 -18.10
N GLY A 95 -1.35 0.77 -18.38
CA GLY A 95 -2.11 1.89 -17.82
C GLY A 95 -3.53 1.94 -18.39
N ALA A 96 -4.39 2.76 -17.78
CA ALA A 96 -5.76 2.96 -18.25
C ALA A 96 -5.83 3.49 -19.70
N ASP A 97 -4.80 4.22 -20.14
CA ASP A 97 -4.65 4.72 -21.51
C ASP A 97 -4.28 3.60 -22.50
N THR A 98 -3.90 2.41 -22.01
CA THR A 98 -3.45 1.25 -22.80
C THR A 98 -4.46 0.10 -22.79
N THR A 99 -5.13 -0.14 -21.65
CA THR A 99 -6.10 -1.23 -21.52
C THR A 99 -7.14 -0.94 -20.43
N PRO A 100 -8.42 -1.31 -20.63
CA PRO A 100 -9.43 -1.23 -19.59
C PRO A 100 -9.32 -2.37 -18.56
N ASP A 101 -8.52 -3.41 -18.83
CA ASP A 101 -8.35 -4.55 -17.93
C ASP A 101 -7.58 -4.15 -16.66
N LYS A 102 -8.30 -4.10 -15.55
CA LYS A 102 -7.76 -3.76 -14.22
C LYS A 102 -6.76 -4.79 -13.68
N TYR A 103 -6.65 -5.98 -14.29
CA TYR A 103 -5.70 -7.02 -13.92
C TYR A 103 -4.48 -7.11 -14.85
N ALA A 104 -4.39 -6.27 -15.89
CA ALA A 104 -3.35 -6.42 -16.90
C ALA A 104 -1.91 -6.39 -16.35
N TYR A 105 -1.67 -5.65 -15.26
CA TYR A 105 -0.36 -5.57 -14.60
C TYR A 105 0.04 -6.86 -13.85
N VAL A 106 -0.92 -7.74 -13.54
CA VAL A 106 -0.69 -8.93 -12.69
C VAL A 106 0.33 -9.88 -13.31
N LYS A 107 0.31 -10.07 -14.63
CA LYS A 107 1.27 -10.95 -15.33
C LYS A 107 2.72 -10.46 -15.25
N LYS A 108 2.93 -9.19 -14.91
CA LYS A 108 4.25 -8.60 -14.67
C LYS A 108 4.60 -8.49 -13.19
N SER A 109 3.70 -8.92 -12.32
CA SER A 109 3.86 -8.84 -10.86
C SER A 109 4.41 -10.14 -10.30
N PHE A 110 5.12 -10.04 -9.18
CA PHE A 110 5.70 -11.16 -8.47
C PHE A 110 5.64 -10.95 -6.96
N ILE A 111 5.76 -12.04 -6.23
CA ILE A 111 5.84 -12.08 -4.77
C ILE A 111 6.77 -13.20 -4.34
N TYR A 112 7.29 -13.15 -3.12
CA TYR A 112 8.08 -14.24 -2.55
C TYR A 112 7.21 -15.14 -1.66
N LEU A 113 7.13 -16.42 -2.04
CA LEU A 113 6.47 -17.49 -1.30
C LEU A 113 7.47 -18.61 -1.05
N ASP A 114 7.50 -19.14 0.17
CA ASP A 114 8.45 -20.17 0.61
C ASP A 114 9.93 -19.89 0.20
N GLY A 115 10.34 -18.63 0.33
CA GLY A 115 11.69 -18.16 -0.01
C GLY A 115 11.98 -18.04 -1.51
N LYS A 116 10.98 -18.27 -2.37
CA LYS A 116 11.13 -18.27 -3.83
C LYS A 116 10.25 -17.21 -4.49
N ARG A 117 10.77 -16.58 -5.55
CA ARG A 117 9.99 -15.67 -6.38
C ARG A 117 8.93 -16.44 -7.16
N ALA A 118 7.67 -16.08 -6.98
CA ALA A 118 6.52 -16.57 -7.74
C ALA A 118 5.94 -15.43 -8.59
N MET A 119 5.75 -15.68 -9.89
CA MET A 119 5.03 -14.76 -10.77
C MET A 119 3.53 -14.87 -10.53
N MET A 120 2.79 -13.78 -10.74
CA MET A 120 1.35 -13.74 -10.55
C MET A 120 0.57 -13.94 -11.87
N PRO A 121 -0.67 -14.47 -11.82
CA PRO A 121 -1.37 -14.95 -10.63
C PRO A 121 -0.74 -16.25 -10.09
N THR A 122 -0.70 -16.36 -8.76
CA THR A 122 -0.24 -17.57 -8.06
C THR A 122 -1.35 -18.61 -7.96
N GLN A 123 -0.98 -19.85 -7.64
CA GLN A 123 -1.97 -20.86 -7.25
C GLN A 123 -2.73 -20.42 -6.00
N GLY A 124 -4.04 -20.62 -5.98
CA GLY A 124 -4.90 -20.20 -4.86
C GLY A 124 -5.36 -18.75 -4.93
N TRP A 125 -5.27 -18.11 -6.10
CA TRP A 125 -5.74 -16.74 -6.31
C TRP A 125 -7.21 -16.57 -5.90
N ALA A 126 -7.44 -15.81 -4.83
CA ALA A 126 -8.78 -15.48 -4.38
C ALA A 126 -9.49 -14.55 -5.38
N THR A 127 -10.78 -14.81 -5.62
CA THR A 127 -11.64 -14.05 -6.56
C THR A 127 -12.82 -13.38 -5.87
N GLU A 128 -13.03 -13.65 -4.59
CA GLU A 128 -14.19 -13.20 -3.83
C GLU A 128 -13.77 -12.37 -2.62
N ALA A 129 -14.42 -11.22 -2.45
CA ALA A 129 -14.38 -10.36 -1.28
C ALA A 129 -15.46 -9.28 -1.41
N ARG A 130 -15.55 -8.41 -0.39
CA ARG A 130 -16.43 -7.24 -0.42
C ARG A 130 -16.16 -6.34 -1.62
N TYR A 131 -14.88 -6.11 -1.96
CA TYR A 131 -14.49 -5.31 -3.11
C TYR A 131 -13.65 -6.13 -4.08
N ILE A 132 -13.97 -6.04 -5.36
CA ILE A 132 -13.19 -6.59 -6.47
C ILE A 132 -12.96 -5.48 -7.51
N PRO A 133 -11.88 -5.51 -8.31
CA PRO A 133 -10.85 -6.55 -8.44
C PRO A 133 -9.76 -6.50 -7.35
N GLY A 134 -8.78 -7.41 -7.40
CA GLY A 134 -7.50 -7.29 -6.69
C GLY A 134 -7.07 -8.56 -5.94
N GLN A 135 -5.93 -8.47 -5.26
CA GLN A 135 -5.44 -9.49 -4.35
C GLN A 135 -4.73 -8.82 -3.19
N VAL A 136 -4.96 -9.34 -2.00
CA VAL A 136 -4.37 -8.91 -0.74
C VAL A 136 -3.58 -10.06 -0.17
N TRP A 137 -2.43 -9.72 0.39
CA TRP A 137 -1.53 -10.65 1.03
C TRP A 137 -1.27 -10.14 2.44
N ALA A 138 -1.64 -10.92 3.45
CA ALA A 138 -1.28 -10.60 4.82
C ALA A 138 0.20 -10.96 5.02
N GLY A 139 1.05 -9.96 5.28
CA GLY A 139 2.47 -10.16 5.54
C GLY A 139 2.72 -10.95 6.84
N PRO A 140 3.95 -11.45 7.05
CA PRO A 140 4.31 -12.14 8.28
C PRO A 140 3.94 -11.34 9.53
N GLY A 141 3.21 -11.96 10.45
CA GLY A 141 2.78 -11.33 11.71
C GLY A 141 1.62 -10.33 11.59
N VAL A 142 1.14 -10.03 10.40
CA VAL A 142 -0.03 -9.16 10.21
C VAL A 142 -1.31 -9.97 10.45
N PRO A 143 -2.20 -9.54 11.37
CA PRO A 143 -3.47 -10.21 11.56
C PRO A 143 -4.27 -10.22 10.25
N ARG A 144 -4.77 -11.38 9.84
CA ARG A 144 -5.53 -11.54 8.59
C ARG A 144 -6.85 -10.74 8.57
N ALA A 145 -7.35 -10.35 9.74
CA ALA A 145 -8.51 -9.48 9.86
C ALA A 145 -8.17 -8.00 9.60
N ASP A 146 -6.90 -7.60 9.68
CA ASP A 146 -6.43 -6.21 9.65
C ASP A 146 -5.77 -5.85 8.32
N VAL A 147 -6.40 -6.26 7.21
CA VAL A 147 -5.92 -5.97 5.86
C VAL A 147 -7.05 -5.39 4.99
N ASN A 148 -6.69 -4.91 3.80
CA ASN A 148 -7.63 -4.25 2.88
C ASN A 148 -8.76 -5.21 2.46
N PRO A 149 -10.05 -4.81 2.47
CA PRO A 149 -11.23 -5.66 2.21
C PRO A 149 -11.43 -6.14 0.76
N ARG A 150 -10.33 -6.52 0.11
CA ARG A 150 -10.24 -7.14 -1.22
C ARG A 150 -9.91 -8.64 -1.07
N PRO A 151 -9.93 -9.44 -2.15
CA PRO A 151 -9.70 -10.89 -2.07
C PRO A 151 -8.38 -11.15 -1.35
N LEU A 152 -8.42 -11.95 -0.30
CA LEU A 152 -7.26 -12.23 0.55
C LEU A 152 -6.73 -13.61 0.24
N HIS A 153 -5.47 -13.66 -0.21
CA HIS A 153 -4.80 -14.90 -0.54
C HIS A 153 -4.58 -15.76 0.72
N PRO A 154 -4.72 -17.09 0.65
CA PRO A 154 -4.49 -17.97 1.80
C PRO A 154 -3.03 -18.02 2.25
N ALA A 155 -2.09 -18.01 1.30
CA ALA A 155 -0.65 -18.03 1.60
C ALA A 155 -0.15 -16.70 2.20
N VAL A 156 0.91 -16.81 3.01
CA VAL A 156 1.62 -15.69 3.66
C VAL A 156 2.94 -15.44 2.90
N PRO A 157 3.25 -14.20 2.48
CA PRO A 157 4.53 -13.88 1.83
C PRO A 157 5.71 -14.14 2.76
N SER A 158 6.86 -14.57 2.22
CA SER A 158 8.01 -14.95 3.04
C SER A 158 8.70 -13.78 3.75
N ASN A 159 8.89 -12.67 3.04
CA ASN A 159 9.68 -11.52 3.48
C ASN A 159 8.92 -10.19 3.29
N GLY A 160 7.60 -10.26 3.06
CA GLY A 160 6.77 -9.09 2.73
C GLY A 160 7.03 -8.49 1.34
N LEU A 161 8.01 -8.99 0.58
CA LEU A 161 8.42 -8.40 -0.70
C LEU A 161 7.44 -8.77 -1.81
N ILE A 162 6.91 -7.74 -2.45
CA ILE A 162 6.04 -7.81 -3.62
C ILE A 162 6.45 -6.74 -4.62
N GLY A 163 6.34 -7.03 -5.92
CA GLY A 163 6.77 -6.08 -6.93
C GLY A 163 6.28 -6.40 -8.33
N CYS A 164 6.77 -5.64 -9.29
CA CYS A 164 6.48 -5.84 -10.72
C CYS A 164 7.64 -5.36 -11.60
N TYR A 165 7.66 -5.86 -12.83
CA TYR A 165 8.59 -5.43 -13.88
C TYR A 165 8.01 -4.27 -14.69
N SER A 166 8.89 -3.41 -15.19
CA SER A 166 8.56 -2.32 -16.11
C SER A 166 7.97 -2.80 -17.44
N ALA A 167 7.50 -1.86 -18.26
CA ALA A 167 6.96 -2.11 -19.60
C ALA A 167 7.89 -2.98 -20.47
N ASP A 168 9.18 -2.69 -20.45
CA ASP A 168 10.26 -3.32 -21.21
C ASP A 168 11.04 -4.39 -20.42
N GLY A 169 10.75 -4.54 -19.12
CA GLY A 169 11.45 -5.49 -18.24
C GLY A 169 12.83 -5.03 -17.78
N SER A 170 13.25 -3.79 -18.06
CA SER A 170 14.57 -3.26 -17.68
C SER A 170 14.64 -2.84 -16.20
N MET A 171 13.49 -2.58 -15.55
CA MET A 171 13.42 -2.13 -14.17
C MET A 171 12.44 -2.95 -13.34
N ILE A 172 12.66 -2.95 -12.02
CA ILE A 172 11.76 -3.54 -11.03
C ILE A 172 11.27 -2.42 -10.11
N PHE A 173 9.99 -2.46 -9.77
CA PHE A 173 9.43 -1.74 -8.64
C PHE A 173 9.02 -2.76 -7.58
N ALA A 174 9.54 -2.65 -6.35
CA ALA A 174 9.20 -3.54 -5.25
C ALA A 174 9.12 -2.78 -3.91
N THR A 175 8.33 -3.33 -2.99
CA THR A 175 8.13 -2.83 -1.61
C THR A 175 8.09 -3.99 -0.63
#